data_AF-A0A844B0D7-F1
#
_entry.id   AF-A0A844B0D7-F1
#
_cell.length_a   1.000
_cell.length_b   1.000
_cell.length_c   1.000
_cell.angle_alpha   90.00
_cell.angle_beta   90.00
_cell.angle_gamma   90.00
#
_symmetry.space_group_name_H-M   'P 1'
#
loop_
_entity.id
_entity.type
_entity.pdbx_description
1 polymer ?
#
loop_
_entity_poly.entity_id
_entity_poly.type
_entity_poly.pdbx_seq_one_letter_code
_entity_poly.pdbx_strand_id
1 'polypeptide(L)'
;MTQSTLPNSGAHQLWTAAISSGADRLSAQNLTFIALILRLGIGAVFLVGGWWKLSRAIDPTRADALVSRYMAPNGYINEFFQTYLFSGDLLTPWMFMTALSAFELAAGIALILGLLVRPLAIIFGLLMWSFVAALPVVTTPGLAPTDATFLTPALIVQIRDIALSGFCFALAAVGSGAVSLDAKLLGRGEPMGMVGWANIGLLIRLSVAVTFLVGGAFYGLDHVKSWIAVPLVSIAIAVILLSGHGVRLAAIAALAVLLFYCGGKLDSAKPLWDNLNAIKREFAFLAASGLLLVFSGGKAFQLGALIHDPKTALFGPGQHQAQ
;
A
#
# COMPACT_ATOMS: atom_id res chain seq x y z
N MET A 1 -35.43 -44.11 16.80
CA MET A 1 -34.72 -43.26 15.81
C MET A 1 -34.98 -41.81 16.15
N THR A 2 -34.17 -41.23 17.03
CA THR A 2 -34.21 -39.80 17.35
C THR A 2 -33.40 -39.06 16.30
N GLN A 3 -34.09 -38.42 15.34
CA GLN A 3 -33.46 -37.45 14.45
C GLN A 3 -32.98 -36.28 15.32
N SER A 4 -31.68 -36.20 15.58
CA SER A 4 -31.06 -35.02 16.15
C SER A 4 -31.10 -33.92 15.07
N THR A 5 -32.06 -33.02 15.17
CA THR A 5 -32.06 -31.77 14.43
C THR A 5 -30.90 -30.92 14.95
N LEU A 6 -29.74 -31.01 14.30
CA LEU A 6 -28.57 -30.20 14.64
C LEU A 6 -28.93 -28.71 14.44
N PRO A 7 -28.92 -27.88 15.50
CA PRO A 7 -29.08 -26.45 15.38
C PRO A 7 -27.68 -25.86 15.13
N ASN A 8 -27.20 -25.86 13.88
CA ASN A 8 -25.89 -25.25 13.58
C ASN A 8 -25.73 -24.69 12.16
N SER A 9 -26.83 -24.38 11.48
CA SER A 9 -26.79 -23.83 10.12
C SER A 9 -26.15 -22.43 10.04
N GLY A 10 -26.41 -21.57 11.03
CA GLY A 10 -25.91 -20.18 11.03
C GLY A 10 -24.40 -20.05 11.24
N ALA A 11 -23.85 -20.73 12.25
CA ALA A 11 -22.41 -20.70 12.53
C ALA A 11 -21.59 -21.31 11.38
N HIS A 12 -22.07 -22.41 10.80
CA HIS A 12 -21.43 -23.04 9.65
C HIS A 12 -21.48 -22.14 8.40
N GLN A 13 -22.60 -21.46 8.13
CA GLN A 13 -22.72 -20.52 7.02
C GLN A 13 -21.80 -19.30 7.19
N LEU A 14 -21.72 -18.72 8.39
CA LEU A 14 -20.81 -17.61 8.70
C LEU A 14 -19.35 -18.03 8.55
N TRP A 15 -18.99 -19.22 9.05
CA TRP A 15 -17.65 -19.77 8.91
C TRP A 15 -17.29 -19.98 7.44
N THR A 16 -18.19 -20.59 6.66
CA THR A 16 -18.00 -20.84 5.22
C THR A 16 -17.83 -19.52 4.46
N ALA A 17 -18.63 -18.50 4.78
CA ALA A 17 -18.50 -17.17 4.19
C ALA A 17 -17.16 -16.51 4.54
N ALA A 18 -16.71 -16.62 5.79
CA ALA A 18 -15.47 -16.02 6.28
C ALA A 18 -14.21 -16.65 5.65
N ILE A 19 -14.23 -17.96 5.41
CA ILE A 19 -13.12 -18.68 4.78
C ILE A 19 -13.16 -18.65 3.24
N SER A 20 -14.30 -18.26 2.65
CA SER A 20 -14.45 -18.24 1.18
C SER A 20 -13.50 -17.24 0.50
N SER A 21 -12.96 -17.68 -0.63
CA SER A 21 -12.01 -16.98 -1.49
C SER A 21 -12.59 -15.79 -2.27
N GLY A 22 -13.91 -15.60 -2.20
CA GLY A 22 -14.65 -14.65 -3.02
C GLY A 22 -14.82 -15.11 -4.48
N ALA A 23 -15.39 -14.22 -5.29
CA ALA A 23 -15.64 -14.43 -6.71
C ALA A 23 -14.40 -14.11 -7.57
N ASP A 24 -14.26 -14.75 -8.73
CA ASP A 24 -13.14 -14.48 -9.65
C ASP A 24 -13.36 -13.22 -10.49
N ARG A 25 -14.64 -12.89 -10.71
CA ARG A 25 -15.09 -11.70 -11.42
C ARG A 25 -16.07 -10.94 -10.54
N LEU A 26 -16.00 -9.61 -10.62
CA LEU A 26 -16.90 -8.70 -9.93
C LEU A 26 -17.73 -7.92 -10.95
N SER A 27 -18.88 -7.40 -10.53
CA SER A 27 -19.67 -6.50 -11.36
C SER A 27 -18.91 -5.19 -11.62
N ALA A 28 -19.28 -4.47 -12.70
CA ALA A 28 -18.73 -3.15 -12.98
C ALA A 28 -18.95 -2.18 -11.79
N GLN A 29 -20.10 -2.25 -11.13
CA GLN A 29 -20.40 -1.45 -9.96
C GLN A 29 -19.42 -1.71 -8.80
N ASN A 30 -19.07 -2.97 -8.55
CA ASN A 30 -18.09 -3.33 -7.53
C ASN A 30 -16.69 -2.80 -7.88
N LEU A 31 -16.26 -2.91 -9.14
CA LEU A 31 -14.98 -2.37 -9.60
C LEU A 31 -14.92 -0.84 -9.45
N THR A 32 -16.01 -0.16 -9.78
CA THR A 32 -16.16 1.29 -9.63
C THR A 32 -16.10 1.72 -8.16
N PHE A 33 -16.65 0.90 -7.25
CA PHE A 33 -16.53 1.11 -5.81
C PHE A 33 -15.12 0.84 -5.28
N ILE A 34 -14.47 -0.25 -5.71
CA ILE A 34 -13.07 -0.58 -5.39
C ILE A 34 -12.16 0.59 -5.77
N ALA A 35 -12.30 1.08 -7.00
CA ALA A 35 -11.53 2.21 -7.51
C ALA A 35 -11.72 3.46 -6.65
N LEU A 36 -12.97 3.78 -6.25
CA LEU A 36 -13.24 4.91 -5.34
C LEU A 36 -12.48 4.75 -4.01
N ILE A 37 -12.59 3.59 -3.37
CA ILE A 37 -11.97 3.36 -2.05
C ILE A 37 -10.44 3.42 -2.12
N LEU A 38 -9.83 2.76 -3.12
CA LEU A 38 -8.37 2.85 -3.33
C LEU A 38 -7.94 4.29 -3.60
N ARG A 39 -8.68 5.00 -4.45
CA ARG A 39 -8.41 6.40 -4.79
C ARG A 39 -8.46 7.32 -3.59
N LEU A 40 -9.45 7.17 -2.71
CA LEU A 40 -9.55 7.95 -1.48
C LEU A 40 -8.41 7.62 -0.51
N GLY A 41 -8.11 6.33 -0.31
CA GLY A 41 -7.02 5.90 0.56
C GLY A 41 -5.65 6.39 0.09
N ILE A 42 -5.32 6.20 -1.19
CA ILE A 42 -4.06 6.64 -1.82
C ILE A 42 -4.00 8.16 -1.88
N GLY A 43 -5.07 8.81 -2.34
CA GLY A 43 -5.14 10.27 -2.42
C GLY A 43 -4.95 10.95 -1.07
N ALA A 44 -5.47 10.37 0.02
CA ALA A 44 -5.24 10.86 1.38
C ALA A 44 -3.76 10.81 1.79
N VAL A 45 -3.00 9.78 1.38
CA VAL A 45 -1.56 9.68 1.67
C VAL A 45 -0.82 10.90 1.10
N PHE A 46 -1.07 11.21 -0.17
CA PHE A 46 -0.40 12.30 -0.89
C PHE A 46 -0.90 13.68 -0.47
N LEU A 47 -2.21 13.83 -0.23
CA LEU A 47 -2.78 15.07 0.26
C LEU A 47 -2.18 15.45 1.63
N VAL A 48 -2.20 14.52 2.58
CA VAL A 48 -1.65 14.76 3.92
C VAL A 48 -0.13 14.93 3.87
N GLY A 49 0.56 14.09 3.10
CA GLY A 49 2.01 14.14 2.96
C GLY A 49 2.50 15.43 2.32
N GLY A 50 1.88 15.83 1.21
CA GLY A 50 2.18 17.05 0.48
C GLY A 50 1.87 18.29 1.32
N TRP A 51 0.71 18.33 1.98
CA TRP A 51 0.36 19.43 2.90
C TRP A 51 1.39 19.57 4.02
N TRP A 52 1.72 18.47 4.71
CA TRP A 52 2.63 18.48 5.84
C TRP A 52 4.03 18.96 5.45
N LYS A 53 4.53 18.55 4.28
CA LYS A 53 5.84 18.96 3.77
C LYS A 53 5.82 20.39 3.24
N LEU A 54 4.84 20.75 2.41
CA LEU A 54 4.76 22.07 1.78
C LEU A 54 4.62 23.17 2.84
N SER A 55 3.75 22.98 3.83
CA SER A 55 3.57 23.93 4.94
C SER A 55 4.82 24.16 5.79
N ARG A 56 5.81 23.26 5.73
CA ARG A 56 7.12 23.42 6.37
C ARG A 56 8.16 24.02 5.42
N ALA A 57 8.11 23.63 4.15
CA ALA A 57 9.04 24.12 3.13
C ALA A 57 8.87 25.62 2.87
N ILE A 58 7.64 26.13 2.93
CA ILE A 58 7.35 27.57 2.73
C ILE A 58 7.46 28.41 4.00
N ASP A 59 7.65 27.78 5.17
CA ASP A 59 7.81 28.49 6.43
C ASP A 59 9.31 28.75 6.67
N PRO A 60 9.76 30.01 6.70
CA PRO A 60 11.17 30.35 6.86
C PRO A 60 11.80 29.76 8.13
N THR A 61 11.01 29.53 9.19
CA THR A 61 11.51 28.99 10.46
C THR A 61 11.65 27.47 10.47
N ARG A 62 11.07 26.77 9.49
CA ARG A 62 11.01 25.30 9.43
C ARG A 62 11.64 24.70 8.17
N ALA A 63 11.87 25.52 7.15
CA ALA A 63 12.39 25.09 5.85
C ALA A 63 13.77 24.40 5.98
N ASP A 64 14.71 25.01 6.69
CA ASP A 64 16.07 24.48 6.85
C ASP A 64 16.08 23.14 7.57
N ALA A 65 15.25 22.99 8.61
CA ALA A 65 15.09 21.74 9.34
C ALA A 65 14.50 20.63 8.44
N LEU A 66 13.56 20.96 7.55
CA LEU A 66 13.02 20.02 6.58
C LEU A 66 14.10 19.60 5.56
N VAL A 67 14.81 20.54 4.96
CA VAL A 67 15.86 20.27 3.98
C VAL A 67 16.98 19.44 4.61
N SER A 68 17.47 19.85 5.78
CA SER A 68 18.53 19.16 6.51
C SER A 68 18.15 17.71 6.81
N ARG A 69 16.88 17.44 7.16
CA ARG A 69 16.40 16.07 7.39
C ARG A 69 16.45 15.18 6.15
N TYR A 70 16.24 15.73 4.96
CA TYR A 70 16.29 14.96 3.71
C TYR A 70 17.71 14.76 3.19
N MET A 71 18.57 15.75 3.42
CA MET A 71 19.96 15.80 2.94
C MET A 71 20.98 15.18 3.92
N ALA A 72 20.58 14.90 5.17
CA ALA A 72 21.45 14.28 6.15
C ALA A 72 22.03 12.94 5.65
N PRO A 73 23.17 12.48 6.17
CA PRO A 73 23.74 11.17 5.82
C PRO A 73 22.76 10.01 6.00
N ASN A 74 21.94 10.05 7.06
CA ASN A 74 20.85 9.11 7.34
C ASN A 74 19.47 9.61 6.86
N GLY A 75 19.47 10.57 5.94
CA GLY A 75 18.29 11.19 5.36
C GLY A 75 17.60 10.31 4.33
N TYR A 76 16.82 10.94 3.45
CA TYR A 76 16.00 10.25 2.45
C TYR A 76 16.58 10.30 1.03
N ILE A 77 17.65 11.06 0.81
CA ILE A 77 18.31 11.21 -0.48
C ILE A 77 19.79 10.83 -0.31
N ASN A 78 20.22 9.74 -0.96
CA ASN A 78 21.62 9.33 -0.93
C ASN A 78 22.54 10.30 -1.68
N GLU A 79 23.85 10.22 -1.39
CA GLU A 79 24.87 11.11 -1.95
C GLU A 79 24.84 11.15 -3.48
N PHE A 80 24.68 10.00 -4.15
CA PHE A 80 24.59 9.94 -5.62
C PHE A 80 23.48 10.85 -6.15
N PHE A 81 22.26 10.77 -5.59
CA PHE A 81 21.15 11.63 -6.02
C PHE A 81 21.35 13.08 -5.60
N GLN A 82 21.97 13.35 -4.45
CA GLN A 82 22.28 14.73 -4.05
C GLN A 82 23.21 15.38 -5.08
N THR A 83 24.29 14.70 -5.45
CA THR A 83 25.21 15.19 -6.49
C THR A 83 24.49 15.31 -7.83
N TYR A 84 23.77 14.27 -8.26
CA TYR A 84 23.09 14.26 -9.56
C TYR A 84 22.05 15.39 -9.70
N LEU A 85 21.27 15.66 -8.65
CA LEU A 85 20.19 16.64 -8.69
C LEU A 85 20.66 18.08 -8.44
N PHE A 86 21.68 18.27 -7.61
CA PHE A 86 21.99 19.58 -7.02
C PHE A 86 23.37 20.15 -7.39
N SER A 87 24.22 19.44 -8.13
CA SER A 87 25.56 19.92 -8.47
C SER A 87 25.59 21.06 -9.51
N GLY A 88 24.50 21.29 -10.23
CA GLY A 88 24.45 22.23 -11.35
C GLY A 88 23.78 23.58 -11.06
N ASP A 89 23.52 23.91 -9.80
CA ASP A 89 22.84 25.13 -9.30
C ASP A 89 21.43 25.42 -9.86
N LEU A 90 20.94 24.66 -10.85
CA LEU A 90 19.61 24.81 -11.45
C LEU A 90 18.48 24.48 -10.47
N LEU A 91 18.72 23.51 -9.59
CA LEU A 91 17.75 22.99 -8.65
C LEU A 91 18.39 22.95 -7.27
N THR A 92 17.90 23.77 -6.34
CA THR A 92 18.34 23.68 -4.95
C THR A 92 17.54 22.59 -4.21
N PRO A 93 18.08 22.00 -3.12
CA PRO A 93 17.33 21.07 -2.28
C PRO A 93 16.00 21.63 -1.80
N TRP A 94 15.96 22.92 -1.44
CA TRP A 94 14.73 23.60 -1.03
C TRP A 94 13.71 23.70 -2.18
N MET A 95 14.15 24.10 -3.38
CA MET A 95 13.27 24.16 -4.56
C MET A 95 12.71 22.78 -4.90
N PHE A 96 13.56 21.74 -4.90
CA PHE A 96 13.15 20.38 -5.15
C PHE A 96 12.10 19.90 -4.13
N MET A 97 12.36 20.10 -2.83
CA MET A 97 11.44 19.70 -1.77
C MET A 97 10.11 20.45 -1.85
N THR A 98 10.14 21.74 -2.20
CA THR A 98 8.94 22.55 -2.38
C THR A 98 8.11 22.07 -3.57
N ALA A 99 8.76 21.88 -4.72
CA ALA A 99 8.10 21.40 -5.95
C ALA A 99 7.51 19.98 -5.77
N LEU A 100 8.28 19.06 -5.19
CA LEU A 100 7.83 17.70 -4.89
C LEU A 100 6.61 17.71 -3.94
N SER A 101 6.66 18.55 -2.89
CA SER A 101 5.56 18.63 -1.91
C SER A 101 4.30 19.27 -2.50
N ALA A 102 4.45 20.29 -3.35
CA ALA A 102 3.33 20.89 -4.08
C ALA A 102 2.72 19.90 -5.07
N PHE A 103 3.55 19.15 -5.80
CA PHE A 103 3.08 18.09 -6.70
C PHE A 103 2.31 17.00 -5.94
N GLU A 104 2.85 16.49 -4.83
CA GLU A 104 2.15 15.50 -4.00
C GLU A 104 0.80 16.01 -3.50
N LEU A 105 0.74 17.26 -3.02
CA LEU A 105 -0.51 17.85 -2.55
C LEU A 105 -1.54 17.96 -3.68
N ALA A 106 -1.15 18.54 -4.82
CA ALA A 106 -2.02 18.72 -5.97
C ALA A 106 -2.51 17.38 -6.52
N ALA A 107 -1.61 16.40 -6.63
CA ALA A 107 -1.95 15.07 -7.12
C ALA A 107 -2.81 14.28 -6.12
N GLY A 108 -2.62 14.47 -4.81
CA GLY A 108 -3.50 13.92 -3.77
C GLY A 108 -4.92 14.46 -3.88
N ILE A 109 -5.08 15.78 -4.08
CA ILE A 109 -6.38 16.41 -4.35
C ILE A 109 -6.98 15.85 -5.64
N ALA A 110 -6.20 15.80 -6.72
CA ALA A 110 -6.64 15.30 -8.01
C ALA A 110 -7.13 13.84 -7.91
N LEU A 111 -6.37 12.98 -7.21
CA LEU A 111 -6.79 11.61 -6.94
C LEU A 111 -8.11 11.58 -6.19
N ILE A 112 -8.26 12.28 -5.06
CA ILE A 112 -9.53 12.28 -4.29
C ILE A 112 -10.73 12.67 -5.18
N LEU A 113 -10.58 13.72 -5.99
CA LEU A 113 -11.61 14.19 -6.93
C LEU A 113 -11.82 13.25 -8.13
N GLY A 114 -10.91 12.31 -8.37
CA GLY A 114 -10.96 11.40 -9.50
C GLY A 114 -10.56 12.05 -10.82
N LEU A 115 -9.55 12.92 -10.79
CA LEU A 115 -8.96 13.59 -11.95
C LEU A 115 -7.58 12.98 -12.25
N LEU A 116 -7.34 12.61 -13.51
CA LEU A 116 -6.11 11.99 -14.00
C LEU A 116 -5.73 10.74 -13.19
N VAL A 117 -6.71 9.92 -12.79
CA VAL A 117 -6.49 8.84 -11.81
C VAL A 117 -5.45 7.84 -12.27
N ARG A 118 -5.59 7.33 -13.49
CA ARG A 118 -4.65 6.32 -14.04
C ARG A 118 -3.23 6.84 -14.20
N PRO A 119 -2.97 7.96 -14.90
CA PRO A 119 -1.60 8.43 -15.06
C PRO A 119 -0.98 8.76 -13.69
N LEU A 120 -1.72 9.37 -12.76
CA LEU A 120 -1.21 9.63 -11.41
C LEU A 120 -0.89 8.33 -10.66
N ALA A 121 -1.77 7.33 -10.73
CA ALA A 121 -1.54 6.05 -10.10
C ALA A 121 -0.32 5.32 -10.69
N ILE A 122 -0.11 5.37 -12.01
CA ILE A 122 1.10 4.80 -12.64
C ILE A 122 2.35 5.55 -12.19
N ILE A 123 2.34 6.88 -12.26
CA ILE A 123 3.46 7.73 -11.85
C ILE A 123 3.83 7.43 -10.39
N PHE A 124 2.85 7.46 -9.47
CA PHE A 124 3.11 7.18 -8.07
C PHE A 124 3.51 5.73 -7.81
N GLY A 125 2.91 4.77 -8.51
CA GLY A 125 3.31 3.37 -8.45
C GLY A 125 4.80 3.23 -8.73
N LEU A 126 5.31 3.88 -9.78
CA LEU A 126 6.73 3.87 -10.14
C LEU A 126 7.59 4.69 -9.17
N LEU A 127 7.12 5.85 -8.72
CA LEU A 127 7.86 6.71 -7.78
C LEU A 127 8.10 6.03 -6.42
N MET A 128 7.19 5.17 -5.96
CA MET A 128 7.44 4.42 -4.72
C MET A 128 8.69 3.53 -4.80
N TRP A 129 9.04 3.05 -6.00
CA TRP A 129 10.27 2.30 -6.23
C TRP A 129 11.51 3.18 -6.30
N SER A 130 11.39 4.43 -6.77
CA SER A 130 12.54 5.35 -6.78
C SER A 130 13.00 5.70 -5.36
N PHE A 131 12.10 5.73 -4.37
CA PHE A 131 12.47 5.90 -2.96
C PHE A 131 13.28 4.73 -2.39
N VAL A 132 13.15 3.52 -2.95
CA VAL A 132 14.00 2.39 -2.58
C VAL A 132 15.43 2.63 -3.08
N ALA A 133 15.57 3.07 -4.33
CA ALA A 133 16.87 3.38 -4.93
C ALA A 133 17.55 4.60 -4.28
N ALA A 134 16.75 5.58 -3.84
CA ALA A 134 17.25 6.81 -3.23
C ALA A 134 17.65 6.65 -1.76
N LEU A 135 17.16 5.61 -1.07
CA LEU A 135 17.45 5.45 0.36
C LEU A 135 18.93 5.09 0.57
N PRO A 136 19.65 5.82 1.43
CA PRO A 136 21.04 5.52 1.73
C PRO A 136 21.14 4.24 2.57
N VAL A 137 21.72 3.18 2.00
CA VAL A 137 22.01 1.91 2.69
C VAL A 137 23.42 1.45 2.36
N VAL A 138 24.15 0.94 3.35
CA VAL A 138 25.50 0.38 3.17
C VAL A 138 25.42 -1.11 3.49
N THR A 139 25.30 -1.93 2.46
CA THR A 139 25.23 -3.39 2.58
C THR A 139 26.57 -4.07 2.30
N THR A 140 27.64 -3.30 2.07
CA THR A 140 28.97 -3.81 1.73
C THR A 140 29.66 -4.41 2.96
N PRO A 141 30.03 -5.71 2.93
CA PRO A 141 30.75 -6.33 4.04
C PRO A 141 32.07 -5.62 4.36
N GLY A 142 32.36 -5.41 5.65
CA GLY A 142 33.62 -4.80 6.11
C GLY A 142 33.63 -3.27 6.14
N LEU A 143 32.61 -2.60 5.59
CA LEU A 143 32.35 -1.19 5.85
C LEU A 143 31.55 -1.08 7.16
N ALA A 144 32.10 -0.38 8.15
CA ALA A 144 31.40 -0.06 9.39
C ALA A 144 30.75 1.33 9.25
N PRO A 145 29.46 1.41 8.86
CA PRO A 145 28.77 2.69 8.85
C PRO A 145 28.65 3.21 10.29
N THR A 146 28.79 4.52 10.45
CA THR A 146 28.64 5.19 11.75
C THR A 146 27.19 5.31 12.21
N ASP A 147 26.22 4.98 11.35
CA ASP A 147 24.78 5.13 11.60
C ASP A 147 24.04 3.80 11.33
N ALA A 148 23.12 3.42 12.22
CA ALA A 148 22.50 2.10 12.18
C ALA A 148 21.49 1.92 11.03
N THR A 149 20.95 3.02 10.51
CA THR A 149 20.07 3.08 9.33
C THR A 149 20.65 2.39 8.10
N PHE A 150 21.98 2.37 7.99
CA PHE A 150 22.67 1.81 6.84
C PHE A 150 22.73 0.28 6.84
N LEU A 151 22.45 -0.37 7.98
CA LEU A 151 22.60 -1.82 8.16
C LEU A 151 21.38 -2.62 7.68
N THR A 152 20.22 -1.97 7.55
CA THR A 152 18.99 -2.62 7.09
C THR A 152 18.81 -2.42 5.57
N PRO A 153 18.57 -3.49 4.78
CA PRO A 153 18.32 -3.37 3.34
C PRO A 153 17.18 -2.39 3.00
N ALA A 154 17.40 -1.54 2.00
CA ALA A 154 16.45 -0.46 1.65
C ALA A 154 15.04 -0.96 1.32
N LEU A 155 14.95 -2.13 0.66
CA LEU A 155 13.69 -2.78 0.32
C LEU A 155 12.85 -3.10 1.58
N ILE A 156 13.51 -3.52 2.66
CA ILE A 156 12.87 -3.86 3.95
C ILE A 156 12.39 -2.59 4.64
N VAL A 157 13.23 -1.54 4.67
CA VAL A 157 12.87 -0.24 5.24
C VAL A 157 11.68 0.39 4.50
N GLN A 158 11.65 0.28 3.17
CA GLN A 158 10.64 0.89 2.30
C GLN A 158 9.51 -0.05 1.90
N ILE A 159 9.33 -1.18 2.59
CA ILE A 159 8.34 -2.19 2.21
C ILE A 159 6.91 -1.63 2.12
N ARG A 160 6.58 -0.65 2.97
CA ARG A 160 5.27 0.01 2.94
C ARG A 160 5.07 0.85 1.67
N ASP A 161 6.12 1.51 1.20
CA ASP A 161 6.07 2.29 -0.04
C ASP A 161 5.99 1.35 -1.25
N ILE A 162 6.74 0.23 -1.24
CA ILE A 162 6.60 -0.83 -2.24
C ILE A 162 5.17 -1.39 -2.28
N ALA A 163 4.56 -1.67 -1.12
CA ALA A 163 3.18 -2.13 -1.07
C ALA A 163 2.17 -1.06 -1.54
N LEU A 164 2.39 0.22 -1.22
CA LEU A 164 1.61 1.33 -1.79
C LEU A 164 1.68 1.33 -3.33
N SER A 165 2.81 0.96 -3.93
CA SER A 165 2.90 0.81 -5.39
C SER A 165 1.91 -0.22 -5.94
N GLY A 166 1.72 -1.33 -5.25
CA GLY A 166 0.74 -2.36 -5.63
C GLY A 166 -0.70 -1.84 -5.60
N PHE A 167 -1.05 -1.01 -4.61
CA PHE A 167 -2.36 -0.35 -4.58
C PHE A 167 -2.53 0.65 -5.72
N CYS A 168 -1.46 1.38 -6.08
CA CYS A 168 -1.48 2.30 -7.21
C CYS A 168 -1.66 1.56 -8.54
N PHE A 169 -0.96 0.46 -8.77
CA PHE A 169 -1.15 -0.35 -9.98
C PHE A 169 -2.52 -1.04 -10.00
N ALA A 170 -3.03 -1.48 -8.85
CA ALA A 170 -4.41 -1.96 -8.74
C ALA A 170 -5.40 -0.87 -9.16
N LEU A 171 -5.26 0.36 -8.64
CA LEU A 171 -6.08 1.52 -9.00
C LEU A 171 -6.00 1.84 -10.50
N ALA A 172 -4.79 1.84 -11.07
CA ALA A 172 -4.59 2.08 -12.50
C ALA A 172 -5.33 1.05 -13.38
N ALA A 173 -5.36 -0.21 -12.96
CA ALA A 173 -6.05 -1.29 -13.67
C ALA A 173 -7.58 -1.19 -13.53
N VAL A 174 -8.10 -0.94 -12.31
CA VAL A 174 -9.56 -0.89 -12.07
C VAL A 174 -10.22 0.39 -12.60
N GLY A 175 -9.48 1.49 -12.77
CA GLY A 175 -9.98 2.73 -13.36
C GLY A 175 -10.27 3.85 -12.35
N SER A 176 -11.01 4.87 -12.77
CA SER A 176 -11.16 6.13 -12.01
C SER A 176 -12.22 6.06 -10.90
N GLY A 177 -13.12 5.07 -10.97
CA GLY A 177 -14.13 4.79 -9.95
C GLY A 177 -15.31 5.77 -9.92
N ALA A 178 -16.19 5.55 -8.94
CA ALA A 178 -17.44 6.31 -8.83
C ALA A 178 -17.17 7.80 -8.66
N VAL A 179 -18.06 8.64 -9.19
CA VAL A 179 -18.05 10.09 -8.99
C VAL A 179 -16.69 10.71 -9.37
N SER A 180 -16.01 10.16 -10.38
CA SER A 180 -14.73 10.69 -10.85
C SER A 180 -14.93 11.86 -11.80
N LEU A 181 -14.08 12.88 -11.67
CA LEU A 181 -14.00 13.96 -12.65
C LEU A 181 -13.52 13.47 -14.02
N ASP A 182 -12.71 12.42 -14.10
CA ASP A 182 -12.35 11.77 -15.36
C ASP A 182 -13.60 11.33 -16.13
N ALA A 183 -14.56 10.70 -15.45
CA ALA A 183 -15.80 10.25 -16.09
C ALA A 183 -16.68 11.44 -16.46
N LYS A 184 -16.82 12.40 -15.53
CA LYS A 184 -17.72 13.54 -15.70
C LYS A 184 -17.24 14.55 -16.74
N LEU A 185 -15.94 14.85 -16.79
CA LEU A 185 -15.36 15.91 -17.61
C LEU A 185 -14.70 15.38 -18.89
N LEU A 186 -14.10 14.18 -18.84
CA LEU A 186 -13.31 13.64 -19.96
C LEU A 186 -14.00 12.47 -20.66
N GLY A 187 -15.10 11.93 -20.12
CA GLY A 187 -15.72 10.70 -20.61
C GLY A 187 -14.77 9.51 -20.55
N ARG A 188 -13.81 9.52 -19.62
CA ARG A 188 -12.79 8.47 -19.40
C ARG A 188 -12.94 7.90 -17.99
N GLY A 189 -12.43 6.70 -17.74
CA GLY A 189 -12.36 6.16 -16.37
C GLY A 189 -12.96 4.78 -16.16
N GLU A 190 -13.53 4.18 -17.21
CA GLU A 190 -13.91 2.76 -17.24
C GLU A 190 -12.72 1.85 -16.90
N PRO A 191 -12.92 0.62 -16.39
CA PRO A 191 -11.85 -0.36 -16.16
C PRO A 191 -11.11 -0.76 -17.45
N MET A 192 -9.87 -1.26 -17.35
CA MET A 192 -9.14 -1.83 -18.51
C MET A 192 -9.73 -3.19 -18.91
N GLY A 193 -10.86 -3.19 -19.62
CA GLY A 193 -11.51 -4.42 -20.10
C GLY A 193 -12.00 -5.33 -18.98
N MET A 194 -12.09 -6.65 -19.22
CA MET A 194 -12.42 -7.65 -18.20
C MET A 194 -11.27 -7.78 -17.19
N VAL A 195 -11.15 -6.82 -16.29
CA VAL A 195 -10.24 -6.89 -15.14
C VAL A 195 -10.72 -8.01 -14.21
N GLY A 196 -10.05 -9.15 -14.26
CA GLY A 196 -10.30 -10.26 -13.35
C GLY A 196 -9.93 -9.87 -11.92
N TRP A 197 -10.91 -9.86 -11.01
CA TRP A 197 -10.67 -9.61 -9.58
C TRP A 197 -9.66 -10.57 -8.99
N ALA A 198 -9.55 -11.78 -9.53
CA ALA A 198 -8.54 -12.75 -9.13
C ALA A 198 -7.11 -12.14 -9.10
N ASN A 199 -6.72 -11.36 -10.12
CA ASN A 199 -5.38 -10.78 -10.21
C ASN A 199 -5.24 -9.48 -9.39
N ILE A 200 -6.27 -8.63 -9.41
CA ILE A 200 -6.25 -7.38 -8.63
C ILE A 200 -6.32 -7.65 -7.13
N GLY A 201 -7.21 -8.56 -6.72
CA GLY A 201 -7.33 -9.05 -5.36
C GLY A 201 -6.03 -9.68 -4.88
N LEU A 202 -5.35 -10.48 -5.71
CA LEU A 202 -4.03 -11.01 -5.42
C LEU A 202 -3.02 -9.88 -5.19
N LEU A 203 -2.94 -8.90 -6.08
CA LEU A 203 -1.99 -7.79 -5.94
C LEU A 203 -2.22 -7.00 -4.64
N ILE A 204 -3.46 -6.68 -4.31
CA ILE A 204 -3.82 -6.01 -3.04
C ILE A 204 -3.45 -6.90 -1.85
N ARG A 205 -3.79 -8.19 -1.92
CA ARG A 205 -3.49 -9.18 -0.87
C ARG A 205 -2.00 -9.32 -0.61
N LEU A 206 -1.18 -9.46 -1.65
CA LEU A 206 0.28 -9.54 -1.54
C LEU A 206 0.86 -8.24 -0.99
N SER A 207 0.34 -7.09 -1.42
CA SER A 207 0.80 -5.77 -0.95
C SER A 207 0.51 -5.56 0.54
N VAL A 208 -0.65 -5.98 1.04
CA VAL A 208 -0.92 -5.96 2.49
C VAL A 208 -0.09 -7.04 3.21
N ALA A 209 0.00 -8.25 2.66
CA ALA A 209 0.69 -9.35 3.31
C ALA A 209 2.18 -9.08 3.51
N VAL A 210 2.86 -8.53 2.50
CA VAL A 210 4.32 -8.33 2.54
C VAL A 210 4.72 -7.32 3.62
N THR A 211 3.90 -6.31 3.90
CA THR A 211 4.21 -5.33 4.97
C THR A 211 4.07 -5.94 6.35
N PHE A 212 3.05 -6.75 6.58
CA PHE A 212 2.91 -7.53 7.81
C PHE A 212 4.03 -8.57 7.95
N LEU A 213 4.40 -9.25 6.86
CA LEU A 213 5.47 -10.25 6.87
C LEU A 213 6.80 -9.61 7.25
N VAL A 214 7.15 -8.51 6.58
CA VAL A 214 8.42 -7.80 6.83
C VAL A 214 8.43 -7.17 8.22
N GLY A 215 7.34 -6.52 8.64
CA GLY A 215 7.25 -5.94 9.98
C GLY A 215 7.31 -6.96 11.13
N GLY A 216 6.92 -8.21 10.87
CA GLY A 216 7.04 -9.32 11.82
C GLY A 216 8.42 -10.01 11.75
N ALA A 217 8.84 -10.45 10.57
CA ALA A 217 10.08 -11.20 10.37
C ALA A 217 11.34 -10.38 10.71
N PHE A 218 11.29 -9.07 10.49
CA PHE A 218 12.40 -8.15 10.76
C PHE A 218 12.09 -7.21 11.93
N TYR A 219 11.24 -7.65 12.87
CA TYR A 219 10.92 -6.88 14.06
C TYR A 219 12.18 -6.54 14.87
N GLY A 220 12.28 -5.29 15.30
CA GLY A 220 13.42 -4.80 16.09
C GLY A 220 14.60 -4.30 15.25
N LEU A 221 14.59 -4.50 13.93
CA LEU A 221 15.58 -3.86 13.06
C LEU A 221 15.30 -2.36 12.93
N ASP A 222 16.37 -1.58 12.84
CA ASP A 222 16.27 -0.13 12.72
C ASP A 222 15.53 0.29 11.46
N HIS A 223 14.69 1.31 11.63
CA HIS A 223 13.82 1.88 10.61
C HIS A 223 12.78 0.95 9.98
N VAL A 224 12.76 -0.35 10.32
CA VAL A 224 11.68 -1.27 9.95
C VAL A 224 10.45 -0.95 10.79
N LYS A 225 9.35 -0.62 10.13
CA LYS A 225 8.10 -0.25 10.81
C LYS A 225 7.24 -1.48 11.01
N SER A 226 7.15 -1.92 12.26
CA SER A 226 6.13 -2.87 12.68
C SER A 226 4.91 -2.13 13.25
N TRP A 227 3.71 -2.59 12.91
CA TRP A 227 2.47 -2.00 13.42
C TRP A 227 2.08 -2.52 14.81
N ILE A 228 2.65 -3.64 15.25
CA ILE A 228 2.35 -4.24 16.56
C ILE A 228 3.62 -4.82 17.17
N ALA A 229 3.73 -4.76 18.50
CA ALA A 229 4.86 -5.31 19.25
C ALA A 229 4.84 -6.85 19.39
N VAL A 230 4.00 -7.55 18.61
CA VAL A 230 3.84 -9.00 18.65
C VAL A 230 4.13 -9.56 17.25
N PRO A 231 5.39 -9.88 16.93
CA PRO A 231 5.83 -10.25 15.58
C PRO A 231 5.06 -11.44 14.98
N LEU A 232 4.76 -12.43 15.82
CA LEU A 232 4.04 -13.64 15.41
C LEU A 232 2.63 -13.33 14.91
N VAL A 233 1.95 -12.32 15.46
CA VAL A 233 0.62 -11.89 14.99
C VAL A 233 0.74 -11.31 13.58
N SER A 234 1.75 -10.47 13.32
CA SER A 234 1.99 -9.93 11.98
C SER A 234 2.32 -11.02 10.97
N ILE A 235 3.19 -11.97 11.33
CA ILE A 235 3.52 -13.11 10.47
C ILE A 235 2.28 -13.96 10.17
N ALA A 236 1.46 -14.25 11.17
CA ALA A 236 0.23 -15.03 10.99
C ALA A 236 -0.74 -14.33 10.03
N ILE A 237 -0.98 -13.02 10.20
CA ILE A 237 -1.80 -12.23 9.27
C ILE A 237 -1.26 -12.35 7.84
N ALA A 238 0.06 -12.16 7.68
CA ALA A 238 0.71 -12.23 6.37
C ALA A 238 0.56 -13.60 5.72
N VAL A 239 0.85 -14.69 6.44
CA VAL A 239 0.77 -16.06 5.90
C VAL A 239 -0.66 -16.40 5.47
N ILE A 240 -1.66 -16.03 6.26
CA ILE A 240 -3.08 -16.25 5.91
C ILE A 240 -3.42 -15.47 4.63
N LEU A 241 -3.04 -14.20 4.53
CA LEU A 241 -3.21 -13.41 3.31
C LEU A 241 -2.49 -14.05 2.12
N LEU A 242 -1.21 -14.42 2.24
CA LEU A 242 -0.44 -15.05 1.15
C LEU A 242 -1.09 -16.34 0.66
N SER A 243 -1.60 -17.17 1.58
CA SER A 243 -2.24 -18.45 1.25
C SER A 243 -3.53 -18.30 0.43
N GLY A 244 -4.17 -17.13 0.48
CA GLY A 244 -5.48 -16.86 -0.11
C GLY A 244 -6.65 -17.55 0.59
N HIS A 245 -6.44 -18.22 1.72
CA HIS A 245 -7.49 -18.83 2.55
C HIS A 245 -7.77 -17.93 3.76
N GLY A 246 -9.04 -17.77 4.16
CA GLY A 246 -9.38 -16.95 5.34
C GLY A 246 -9.03 -15.46 5.18
N VAL A 247 -8.97 -14.96 3.94
CA VAL A 247 -8.55 -13.57 3.64
C VAL A 247 -9.37 -12.55 4.41
N ARG A 248 -10.68 -12.78 4.58
CA ARG A 248 -11.54 -11.86 5.35
C ARG A 248 -11.15 -11.80 6.82
N LEU A 249 -10.83 -12.94 7.43
CA LEU A 249 -10.38 -12.99 8.83
C LEU A 249 -9.04 -12.27 9.00
N ALA A 250 -8.09 -12.51 8.09
CA ALA A 250 -6.82 -11.81 8.10
C ALA A 250 -6.99 -10.30 7.84
N ALA A 251 -7.94 -9.90 6.99
CA ALA A 251 -8.28 -8.50 6.76
C ALA A 251 -8.87 -7.82 8.00
N ILE A 252 -9.74 -8.51 8.76
CA ILE A 252 -10.24 -8.02 10.05
C ILE A 252 -9.09 -7.82 11.03
N ALA A 253 -8.21 -8.82 11.15
CA ALA A 253 -7.04 -8.73 12.03
C ALA A 253 -6.09 -7.59 11.61
N ALA A 254 -5.85 -7.44 10.30
CA ALA A 254 -5.06 -6.35 9.75
C ALA A 254 -5.67 -4.97 10.07
N LEU A 255 -6.99 -4.81 9.88
CA LEU A 255 -7.71 -3.59 10.23
C LEU A 255 -7.58 -3.28 11.72
N ALA A 256 -7.77 -4.27 12.60
CA ALA A 256 -7.64 -4.08 14.04
C ALA A 256 -6.22 -3.62 14.42
N VAL A 257 -5.18 -4.25 13.87
CA VAL A 257 -3.78 -3.85 14.11
C VAL A 257 -3.50 -2.44 13.59
N LEU A 258 -3.96 -2.11 12.38
CA LEU A 258 -3.77 -0.78 11.79
C LEU A 258 -4.49 0.31 12.60
N LEU A 259 -5.73 0.07 13.02
CA LEU A 259 -6.49 1.01 13.84
C LEU A 259 -5.85 1.22 15.21
N PHE A 260 -5.39 0.13 15.84
CA PHE A 260 -4.65 0.20 17.10
C PHE A 260 -3.37 1.01 16.95
N TYR A 261 -2.58 0.74 15.90
CA TYR A 261 -1.37 1.50 15.58
C TYR A 261 -1.67 2.98 15.36
N CYS A 262 -2.70 3.31 14.57
CA CYS A 262 -3.11 4.68 14.33
C CYS A 262 -3.46 5.39 15.63
N GLY A 263 -4.28 4.77 16.48
CA GLY A 263 -4.64 5.31 17.80
C GLY A 263 -3.42 5.60 18.68
N GLY A 264 -2.46 4.67 18.73
CA GLY A 264 -1.21 4.84 19.48
C GLY A 264 -0.24 5.88 18.91
N LYS A 265 -0.47 6.38 17.70
CA LYS A 265 0.33 7.45 17.07
C LYS A 265 -0.25 8.84 17.25
N LEU A 266 -1.51 8.96 17.66
CA LEU A 266 -2.15 10.24 17.90
C LEU A 266 -1.66 10.82 19.23
N ASP A 267 -1.31 12.10 19.22
CA ASP A 267 -0.79 12.83 20.37
C ASP A 267 -1.52 14.18 20.46
N SER A 268 -2.20 14.42 21.58
CA SER A 268 -2.98 15.66 21.79
C SER A 268 -2.09 16.91 21.90
N ALA A 269 -0.80 16.75 22.19
CA ALA A 269 0.14 17.87 22.23
C ALA A 269 0.60 18.28 20.82
N LYS A 270 0.38 17.45 19.79
CA LYS A 270 0.78 17.74 18.42
C LYS A 270 -0.39 18.33 17.62
N PRO A 271 -0.10 19.24 16.68
CA PRO A 271 -1.14 19.75 15.82
C PRO A 271 -1.69 18.65 14.89
N LEU A 272 -2.92 18.85 14.41
CA LEU A 272 -3.66 17.86 13.61
C LEU A 272 -2.84 17.32 12.42
N TRP A 273 -2.16 18.19 11.68
CA TRP A 273 -1.39 17.78 10.51
C TRP A 273 -0.18 16.90 10.84
N ASP A 274 0.42 17.05 12.03
CA ASP A 274 1.52 16.19 12.46
C ASP A 274 1.02 14.80 12.84
N ASN A 275 -0.14 14.75 13.49
CA ASN A 275 -0.85 13.50 13.77
C ASN A 275 -1.26 12.78 12.47
N LEU A 276 -1.88 13.49 11.53
CA LEU A 276 -2.27 12.92 10.24
C LEU A 276 -1.05 12.41 9.46
N ASN A 277 0.05 13.18 9.44
CA ASN A 277 1.27 12.76 8.74
C ASN A 277 1.92 11.52 9.37
N ALA A 278 1.77 11.31 10.69
CA ALA A 278 2.27 10.12 11.37
C ALA A 278 1.57 8.82 10.94
N ILE A 279 0.31 8.92 10.49
CA ILE A 279 -0.54 7.78 10.09
C ILE A 279 -0.98 7.83 8.62
N LYS A 280 -0.40 8.73 7.80
CA LYS A 280 -0.92 8.99 6.46
C LYS A 280 -0.90 7.78 5.54
N ARG A 281 0.11 6.91 5.67
CA ARG A 281 0.25 5.73 4.80
C ARG A 281 -0.83 4.71 5.12
N GLU A 282 -1.23 4.66 6.38
CA GLU A 282 -2.20 3.73 6.93
C GLU A 282 -3.59 3.95 6.32
N PHE A 283 -3.94 5.15 5.82
CA PHE A 283 -5.19 5.36 5.09
C PHE A 283 -5.34 4.43 3.87
N ALA A 284 -4.27 4.24 3.10
CA ALA A 284 -4.29 3.33 1.95
C ALA A 284 -4.34 1.86 2.39
N PHE A 285 -3.64 1.48 3.47
CA PHE A 285 -3.69 0.11 4.00
C PHE A 285 -5.04 -0.23 4.63
N LEU A 286 -5.69 0.72 5.31
CA LEU A 286 -7.05 0.58 5.82
C LEU A 286 -8.04 0.42 4.66
N ALA A 287 -7.92 1.23 3.60
CA ALA A 287 -8.72 1.09 2.39
C ALA A 287 -8.54 -0.29 1.74
N ALA A 288 -7.30 -0.71 1.50
CA ALA A 288 -6.97 -2.02 0.93
C ALA A 288 -7.50 -3.19 1.79
N SER A 289 -7.28 -3.15 3.11
CA SER A 289 -7.74 -4.19 4.02
C SER A 289 -9.27 -4.23 4.11
N GLY A 290 -9.94 -3.08 4.08
CA GLY A 290 -11.40 -2.99 3.98
C GLY A 290 -11.94 -3.63 2.70
N LEU A 291 -11.26 -3.42 1.56
CA LEU A 291 -11.62 -4.09 0.31
C LEU A 291 -11.44 -5.60 0.37
N LEU A 292 -10.36 -6.09 0.98
CA LEU A 292 -10.14 -7.53 1.19
C LEU A 292 -11.18 -8.14 2.14
N LEU A 293 -11.66 -7.38 3.13
CA LEU A 293 -12.74 -7.81 4.01
C LEU A 293 -14.05 -7.99 3.21
N VAL A 294 -14.40 -7.03 2.36
CA VAL A 294 -15.67 -7.07 1.61
C VAL A 294 -15.60 -8.09 0.46
N PHE A 295 -14.59 -7.99 -0.40
CA PHE A 295 -14.49 -8.71 -1.66
C PHE A 295 -13.59 -9.96 -1.61
N SER A 296 -12.97 -10.26 -0.47
CA SER A 296 -11.92 -11.29 -0.35
C SER A 296 -10.72 -10.98 -1.26
N GLY A 297 -9.79 -11.93 -1.41
CA GLY A 297 -8.55 -11.75 -2.18
C GLY A 297 -8.55 -12.35 -3.58
N GLY A 298 -9.68 -12.91 -4.02
CA GLY A 298 -9.76 -13.70 -5.26
C GLY A 298 -9.08 -15.07 -5.16
N LYS A 299 -9.30 -15.95 -6.15
CA LYS A 299 -8.78 -17.33 -6.15
C LYS A 299 -7.41 -17.50 -6.78
N ALA A 300 -6.83 -16.46 -7.36
CA ALA A 300 -5.51 -16.57 -7.99
C ALA A 300 -4.45 -16.97 -6.94
N PHE A 301 -3.61 -17.94 -7.33
CA PHE A 301 -2.48 -18.46 -6.53
C PHE A 301 -2.85 -18.86 -5.10
N GLN A 302 -4.06 -19.39 -4.88
CA GLN A 302 -4.39 -20.02 -3.61
C GLN A 302 -3.51 -21.24 -3.38
N LEU A 303 -3.08 -21.45 -2.13
CA LEU A 303 -2.16 -22.54 -1.79
C LEU A 303 -2.71 -23.92 -2.20
N GLY A 304 -4.01 -24.16 -2.03
CA GLY A 304 -4.66 -25.40 -2.47
C GLY A 304 -4.57 -25.62 -3.98
N ALA A 305 -4.75 -24.57 -4.79
CA ALA A 305 -4.60 -24.66 -6.25
C ALA A 305 -3.14 -24.92 -6.65
N LEU A 306 -2.18 -24.31 -5.96
CA LEU A 306 -0.75 -24.55 -6.18
C LEU A 306 -0.32 -25.98 -5.83
N ILE A 307 -0.98 -26.62 -4.86
CA ILE A 307 -0.70 -28.01 -4.47
C ILE A 307 -1.40 -28.99 -5.41
N HIS A 308 -2.67 -28.75 -5.76
CA HIS A 308 -3.46 -29.70 -6.55
C HIS A 308 -3.18 -29.64 -8.06
N ASP A 309 -2.97 -28.45 -8.63
CA ASP A 309 -2.69 -28.27 -10.05
C ASP A 309 -1.69 -27.11 -10.27
N PRO A 310 -0.40 -27.31 -9.93
CA PRO A 310 0.63 -26.27 -10.03
C PRO A 310 0.83 -25.78 -11.46
N LYS A 311 0.64 -26.65 -12.48
CA LYS A 311 0.87 -26.27 -13.88
C LYS A 311 -0.18 -25.25 -14.34
N THR A 312 -1.45 -25.54 -14.10
CA THR A 312 -2.53 -24.61 -14.45
C THR A 312 -2.46 -23.34 -13.59
N ALA A 313 -2.12 -23.46 -12.31
CA ALA A 313 -2.02 -22.31 -11.41
C ALA A 313 -0.88 -21.34 -11.79
N LEU A 314 0.27 -21.85 -12.23
CA LEU A 314 1.44 -21.02 -12.57
C LEU A 314 1.45 -20.55 -14.04
N PHE A 315 1.00 -21.40 -14.97
CA PHE A 315 1.13 -21.14 -16.42
C PHE A 315 -0.21 -20.94 -17.14
N GLY A 316 -1.33 -21.06 -16.43
CA GLY A 316 -2.67 -21.01 -17.00
C GLY A 316 -3.10 -22.34 -17.66
N PRO A 317 -4.36 -22.43 -18.12
CA PRO A 317 -4.87 -23.62 -18.77
C PRO A 317 -4.13 -23.89 -20.09
N GLY A 318 -3.85 -25.17 -20.36
CA GLY A 318 -3.23 -25.59 -21.61
C GLY A 318 -4.11 -25.29 -22.83
N GLN A 319 -3.49 -24.92 -23.96
CA GLN A 319 -4.18 -24.57 -25.21
C GLN A 319 -5.11 -25.68 -25.76
N HIS A 320 -4.97 -26.93 -25.28
CA HIS A 320 -5.80 -28.07 -25.71
C HIS A 320 -7.20 -28.13 -25.09
N GLN A 321 -7.60 -27.18 -24.22
CA GLN A 321 -8.95 -27.13 -23.65
C GLN A 321 -9.84 -26.01 -24.23
N ALA A 322 -9.40 -25.35 -25.30
CA ALA A 322 -10.13 -24.26 -25.96
C ALA A 322 -10.80 -24.68 -27.29
N GLN A 323 -11.23 -25.95 -27.40
CA GLN A 323 -12.10 -26.43 -28.48
C GLN A 323 -13.43 -26.90 -27.90
#